data_AF-A0A975E7B1-F1
#
_entry.id   AF-A0A975E7B1-F1
#
_cell.length_a   1.000
_cell.length_b   1.000
_cell.length_c   1.000
_cell.angle_alpha   90.00
_cell.angle_beta   90.00
_cell.angle_gamma   90.00
#
_symmetry.space_group_name_H-M   'P 1'
#
loop_
_entity.id
_entity.type
_entity.pdbx_description
1 polymer ?
#
loop_
_entity_poly.entity_id
_entity_poly.type
_entity_poly.pdbx_seq_one_letter_code
_entity_poly.pdbx_strand_id
1 'polypeptide(L)'
;MNERKVSMPRLSLWLVRLIASDQVQRRMVLDPMLFASWYAMGSDLLDWPEAAQAIQLDQRARKLSLERALRLLGQLGKGNASTHASLQEARLLVEGYALHDWATSNWREFTELASNRAAQLGSSFEDLLKKFEDSTTLRMTELCKVLNLTAVEEKVLVLAFTCAIYSDFGAFLVQLMKERRSNMAQTWCAMLDCSEEELRMALSNAGILRTSRILRGQGKDNQLPRVSDFWVELLTDPLESVFDSLLKPMVTAPGAGIPARMAPEDFQLAVDILRNGAEKDTLGVNLLLYGAHSIEKRSLLGELLGQAQLVGYVFQDFDNAYGELPCIAFVAQRVLCMVALDPALSW
;
A
#
# COMPACT_ATOMS: atom_id res chain seq x y z
N MET A 1 1.59 1.54 19.55
CA MET A 1 1.75 2.36 18.34
C MET A 1 0.73 3.48 18.41
N ASN A 2 1.17 4.74 18.39
CA ASN A 2 0.21 5.84 18.18
C ASN A 2 -0.37 5.66 16.79
N GLU A 3 -1.69 5.53 16.67
CA GLU A 3 -2.37 5.51 15.38
C GLU A 3 -2.11 6.83 14.67
N ARG A 4 -1.06 6.87 13.84
CA ARG A 4 -0.87 7.95 12.88
C ARG A 4 -2.11 7.93 11.99
N LYS A 5 -2.91 9.00 12.01
CA LYS A 5 -4.06 9.15 11.11
C LYS A 5 -3.54 9.33 9.70
N VAL A 6 -3.35 8.22 8.99
CA VAL A 6 -2.98 8.21 7.58
C VAL A 6 -4.23 8.52 6.77
N SER A 7 -4.18 9.51 5.87
CA SER A 7 -5.32 9.75 4.98
C SER A 7 -5.36 8.66 3.90
N MET A 8 -6.50 8.00 3.71
CA MET A 8 -6.68 7.00 2.64
C MET A 8 -7.88 7.34 1.77
N PRO A 9 -7.78 8.37 0.92
CA PRO A 9 -8.94 8.86 0.18
C PRO A 9 -9.40 7.87 -0.91
N ARG A 10 -8.54 6.92 -1.33
CA ARG A 10 -8.92 5.78 -2.19
C ARG A 10 -9.83 4.77 -1.50
N LEU A 11 -9.78 4.66 -0.17
CA LEU A 11 -10.63 3.72 0.58
C LEU A 11 -12.11 4.02 0.36
N SER A 12 -12.49 5.29 0.45
CA SER A 12 -13.85 5.76 0.22
C SER A 12 -14.36 5.39 -1.18
N LEU A 13 -13.52 5.60 -2.20
CA LEU A 13 -13.84 5.23 -3.59
C LEU A 13 -14.06 3.72 -3.72
N TRP A 14 -13.16 2.91 -3.15
CA TRP A 14 -13.26 1.46 -3.22
C TRP A 14 -14.47 0.91 -2.47
N LEU A 15 -14.80 1.47 -1.29
CA LEU A 15 -16.01 1.09 -0.56
C LEU A 15 -17.29 1.37 -1.36
N VAL A 16 -17.35 2.51 -2.05
CA VAL A 16 -18.49 2.86 -2.91
C VAL A 16 -18.57 1.95 -4.15
N ARG A 17 -17.45 1.71 -4.84
CA ARG A 17 -17.41 0.80 -6.01
C ARG A 17 -17.77 -0.64 -5.65
N LEU A 18 -17.29 -1.12 -4.50
CA LEU A 18 -17.65 -2.44 -3.99
C LEU A 18 -19.16 -2.54 -3.76
N ILE A 19 -19.77 -1.58 -3.06
CA ILE A 19 -21.21 -1.65 -2.77
C ILE A 19 -22.10 -1.39 -4.00
N ALA A 20 -21.56 -0.76 -5.05
CA ALA A 20 -22.25 -0.63 -6.33
C ALA A 20 -22.19 -1.91 -7.19
N SER A 21 -21.31 -2.86 -6.87
CA SER A 21 -21.19 -4.11 -7.62
C SER A 21 -22.33 -5.07 -7.30
N ASP A 22 -23.10 -5.48 -8.32
CA ASP A 22 -24.18 -6.48 -8.22
C ASP A 22 -23.79 -7.74 -7.42
N GLN A 23 -22.55 -8.21 -7.60
CA GLN A 23 -22.07 -9.40 -6.92
C GLN A 23 -21.91 -9.18 -5.41
N VAL A 24 -21.32 -8.05 -5.02
CA VAL A 24 -21.11 -7.69 -3.62
C VAL A 24 -22.46 -7.41 -2.97
N GLN A 25 -23.33 -6.67 -3.66
CA GLN A 25 -24.69 -6.38 -3.27
C GLN A 25 -25.47 -7.64 -2.91
N ARG A 26 -25.49 -8.66 -3.79
CA ARG A 26 -26.15 -9.95 -3.51
C ARG A 26 -25.63 -10.63 -2.24
N ARG A 27 -24.35 -10.47 -1.91
CA ARG A 27 -23.77 -11.02 -0.68
C ARG A 27 -24.17 -10.21 0.55
N MET A 28 -24.18 -8.89 0.46
CA MET A 28 -24.58 -8.02 1.56
C MET A 28 -26.04 -8.19 1.95
N VAL A 29 -26.93 -8.51 1.00
CA VAL A 29 -28.33 -8.89 1.32
C VAL A 29 -28.38 -10.12 2.23
N LEU A 30 -27.53 -11.10 1.98
CA LEU A 30 -27.55 -12.40 2.69
C LEU A 30 -26.75 -12.39 4.00
N ASP A 31 -25.78 -11.50 4.13
CA ASP A 31 -24.91 -11.38 5.31
C ASP A 31 -25.05 -9.96 5.93
N PRO A 32 -25.96 -9.78 6.91
CA PRO A 32 -26.14 -8.51 7.61
C PRO A 32 -24.86 -7.99 8.27
N MET A 33 -23.98 -8.89 8.71
CA MET A 33 -22.75 -8.52 9.38
C MET A 33 -21.69 -8.04 8.39
N LEU A 34 -21.68 -8.57 7.17
CA LEU A 34 -20.87 -8.04 6.07
C LEU A 34 -21.33 -6.63 5.69
N PHE A 35 -22.65 -6.40 5.59
CA PHE A 35 -23.21 -5.07 5.37
C PHE A 35 -22.84 -4.10 6.49
N ALA A 36 -23.04 -4.50 7.75
CA ALA A 36 -22.67 -3.69 8.90
C ALA A 36 -21.18 -3.32 8.92
N SER A 37 -20.31 -4.26 8.54
CA SER A 37 -18.86 -4.02 8.47
C SER A 37 -18.52 -2.98 7.40
N TRP A 38 -19.14 -3.05 6.22
CA TRP A 38 -19.00 -2.01 5.18
C TRP A 38 -19.53 -0.67 5.68
N TYR A 39 -20.73 -0.66 6.29
CA TYR A 39 -21.36 0.53 6.82
C TYR A 39 -20.49 1.23 7.87
N ALA A 40 -19.87 0.47 8.78
CA ALA A 40 -19.02 1.05 9.81
C ALA A 40 -17.80 1.80 9.25
N MET A 41 -17.28 1.38 8.10
CA MET A 41 -16.18 2.09 7.42
C MET A 41 -16.68 3.24 6.53
N GLY A 42 -17.90 3.14 6.02
CA GLY A 42 -18.40 4.00 4.93
C GLY A 42 -19.73 4.69 5.19
N SER A 43 -20.15 4.83 6.45
CA SER A 43 -21.49 5.32 6.82
C SER A 43 -21.84 6.68 6.20
N ASP A 44 -20.85 7.57 6.06
CA ASP A 44 -21.05 8.91 5.49
C ASP A 44 -20.79 8.98 3.97
N LEU A 45 -20.60 7.84 3.30
CA LEU A 45 -20.26 7.80 1.87
C LEU A 45 -21.49 7.91 0.95
N LEU A 46 -22.68 7.56 1.45
CA LEU A 46 -23.94 7.63 0.72
C LEU A 46 -24.85 8.73 1.26
N ASP A 47 -25.58 9.39 0.37
CA ASP A 47 -26.64 10.33 0.72
C ASP A 47 -27.90 9.56 1.15
N TRP A 48 -27.93 9.11 2.41
CA TRP A 48 -29.02 8.28 2.92
C TRP A 48 -30.39 8.98 2.86
N PRO A 49 -31.47 8.30 2.47
CA PRO A 49 -32.81 8.87 2.47
C PRO A 49 -33.33 9.06 3.90
N GLU A 50 -34.36 9.92 4.08
CA GLU A 50 -34.89 10.29 5.40
C GLU A 50 -35.28 9.07 6.27
N ALA A 51 -35.85 8.03 5.67
CA ALA A 51 -36.21 6.81 6.37
C ALA A 51 -35.00 6.07 6.95
N ALA A 52 -33.89 6.02 6.21
CA ALA A 52 -32.62 5.47 6.68
C ALA A 52 -31.99 6.37 7.74
N GLN A 53 -32.01 7.69 7.56
CA GLN A 53 -31.51 8.65 8.53
C GLN A 53 -32.25 8.58 9.87
N ALA A 54 -33.56 8.34 9.85
CA ALA A 54 -34.35 8.14 11.08
C ALA A 54 -33.86 6.93 11.89
N ILE A 55 -33.49 5.83 11.22
CA ILE A 55 -32.90 4.65 11.85
C ILE A 55 -31.53 4.99 12.44
N GLN A 56 -30.68 5.70 11.69
CA GLN A 56 -29.37 6.15 12.17
C GLN A 56 -29.51 7.01 13.44
N LEU A 57 -30.42 7.98 13.43
CA LEU A 57 -30.68 8.86 14.57
C LEU A 57 -31.18 8.09 15.80
N ASP A 58 -32.12 7.14 15.63
CA ASP A 58 -32.59 6.29 16.71
C ASP A 58 -31.45 5.47 17.32
N GLN A 59 -30.62 4.82 16.49
CA GLN A 59 -29.49 4.02 16.98
C GLN A 59 -28.43 4.87 17.67
N ARG A 60 -28.11 6.05 17.14
CA ARG A 60 -27.15 7.00 17.75
C ARG A 60 -27.64 7.57 19.08
N ALA A 61 -28.96 7.73 19.24
CA ALA A 61 -29.57 8.19 20.49
C ALA A 61 -29.47 7.13 21.61
N ARG A 62 -29.36 5.84 21.26
CA ARG A 62 -29.17 4.77 22.25
C ARG A 62 -27.80 4.90 22.89
N LYS A 63 -27.76 5.32 24.15
CA LYS A 63 -26.53 5.32 24.97
C LYS A 63 -26.09 3.88 25.26
N LEU A 64 -25.32 3.30 24.32
CA LEU A 64 -24.74 1.97 24.46
C LEU A 64 -23.33 2.08 25.08
N SER A 65 -23.08 1.28 26.12
CA SER A 65 -21.73 1.01 26.61
C SER A 65 -21.02 0.03 25.68
N LEU A 66 -19.68 0.01 25.70
CA LEU A 66 -18.87 -0.87 24.85
C LEU A 66 -19.22 -2.35 25.10
N GLU A 67 -19.30 -2.76 26.36
CA GLU A 67 -19.68 -4.13 26.73
C GLU A 67 -21.06 -4.54 26.20
N ARG A 68 -22.03 -3.62 26.23
CA ARG A 68 -23.37 -3.90 25.71
C ARG A 68 -23.39 -3.98 24.19
N ALA A 69 -22.65 -3.10 23.50
CA ALA A 69 -22.50 -3.14 22.05
C ALA A 69 -21.78 -4.43 21.60
N LEU A 70 -20.67 -4.78 22.24
CA LEU A 70 -19.94 -6.03 21.96
C LEU A 70 -20.77 -7.26 22.28
N ARG A 71 -21.57 -7.25 23.37
CA ARG A 71 -22.48 -8.36 23.68
C ARG A 71 -23.57 -8.53 22.62
N LEU A 72 -24.13 -7.43 22.11
CA LEU A 72 -25.09 -7.48 21.01
C LEU A 72 -24.43 -8.05 19.74
N LEU A 73 -23.25 -7.56 19.36
CA LEU A 73 -22.51 -8.09 18.21
C LEU A 73 -22.11 -9.56 18.37
N GLY A 74 -21.74 -9.97 19.58
CA GLY A 74 -21.45 -11.37 19.92
C GLY A 74 -22.66 -12.28 19.80
N GLN A 75 -23.85 -11.79 20.17
CA GLN A 75 -25.12 -12.49 19.99
C GLN A 75 -25.56 -12.58 18.52
N LEU A 76 -25.11 -11.64 17.67
CA LEU A 76 -25.45 -11.53 16.26
C LEU A 76 -24.46 -12.25 15.30
N GLY A 77 -23.52 -13.05 15.84
CA GLY A 77 -22.74 -14.01 15.03
C GLY A 77 -21.28 -13.65 14.75
N LYS A 78 -20.63 -12.82 15.57
CA LYS A 78 -19.16 -12.71 15.60
C LYS A 78 -18.63 -12.78 17.04
N GLY A 79 -18.26 -13.98 17.48
CA GLY A 79 -17.52 -14.20 18.73
C GLY A 79 -16.10 -13.61 18.76
N ASN A 80 -15.67 -12.95 17.69
CA ASN A 80 -14.34 -12.36 17.52
C ASN A 80 -14.41 -10.87 17.14
N ALA A 81 -15.40 -10.12 17.65
CA ALA A 81 -15.22 -8.67 17.70
C ALA A 81 -13.93 -8.43 18.48
N SER A 82 -12.92 -7.89 17.80
CA SER A 82 -11.55 -7.84 18.28
C SER A 82 -11.50 -7.29 19.71
N THR A 83 -10.56 -7.77 20.51
CA THR A 83 -10.21 -7.19 21.83
C THR A 83 -9.77 -5.73 21.78
N HIS A 84 -9.88 -5.07 20.61
CA HIS A 84 -9.43 -3.73 20.30
C HIS A 84 -10.48 -2.83 19.63
N ALA A 85 -11.71 -3.32 19.37
CA ALA A 85 -12.74 -2.50 18.72
C ALA A 85 -13.09 -1.26 19.56
N SER A 86 -13.04 -0.08 18.94
CA SER A 86 -13.43 1.16 19.61
C SER A 86 -14.94 1.17 19.88
N LEU A 87 -15.37 1.91 20.92
CA LEU A 87 -16.81 2.10 21.19
C LEU A 87 -17.55 2.69 20.00
N GLN A 88 -16.88 3.53 19.21
CA GLN A 88 -17.45 4.15 18.03
C GLN A 88 -17.68 3.11 16.92
N GLU A 89 -16.69 2.27 16.61
CA GLU A 89 -16.85 1.17 15.65
C GLU A 89 -17.97 0.22 16.06
N ALA A 90 -18.02 -0.18 17.33
CA ALA A 90 -19.06 -1.08 17.83
C ALA A 90 -20.47 -0.48 17.67
N ARG A 91 -20.61 0.83 17.86
CA ARG A 91 -21.88 1.54 17.63
C ARG A 91 -22.24 1.59 16.15
N LEU A 92 -21.29 1.91 15.28
CA LEU A 92 -21.51 1.94 13.85
C LEU A 92 -21.86 0.56 13.27
N LEU A 93 -21.28 -0.52 13.80
CA LEU A 93 -21.67 -1.89 13.44
C LEU A 93 -23.12 -2.21 13.85
N VAL A 94 -23.55 -1.81 15.06
CA VAL A 94 -24.93 -2.00 15.50
C VAL A 94 -25.90 -1.17 14.66
N GLU A 95 -25.53 0.07 14.35
CA GLU A 95 -26.29 0.96 13.45
C GLU A 95 -26.43 0.35 12.05
N GLY A 96 -25.32 -0.13 11.48
CA GLY A 96 -25.31 -0.79 10.18
C GLY A 96 -26.13 -2.08 10.15
N TYR A 97 -26.12 -2.86 11.23
CA TYR A 97 -26.96 -4.05 11.35
C TYR A 97 -28.45 -3.69 11.35
N ALA A 98 -28.86 -2.64 12.08
CA ALA A 98 -30.24 -2.17 12.06
C ALA A 98 -30.65 -1.60 10.69
N LEU A 99 -29.71 -0.96 9.99
CA LEU A 99 -29.95 -0.39 8.68
C LEU A 99 -30.05 -1.45 7.57
N HIS A 100 -29.50 -2.65 7.80
CA HIS A 100 -29.61 -3.78 6.87
C HIS A 100 -31.06 -4.18 6.58
N ASP A 101 -31.93 -4.18 7.59
CA ASP A 101 -33.36 -4.50 7.44
C ASP A 101 -34.05 -3.49 6.49
N TRP A 102 -33.70 -2.21 6.60
CA TRP A 102 -34.18 -1.18 5.68
C TRP A 102 -33.63 -1.39 4.27
N ALA A 103 -32.33 -1.65 4.14
CA ALA A 103 -31.68 -1.83 2.85
C ALA A 103 -32.24 -3.04 2.09
N THR A 104 -32.52 -4.14 2.79
CA THR A 104 -33.14 -5.34 2.18
C THR A 104 -34.61 -5.10 1.80
N SER A 105 -35.35 -4.37 2.61
CA SER A 105 -36.76 -4.01 2.31
C SER A 105 -36.88 -3.01 1.17
N ASN A 106 -35.90 -2.12 1.00
CA ASN A 106 -35.86 -1.06 -0.01
C ASN A 106 -34.70 -1.28 -0.99
N TRP A 107 -34.50 -2.53 -1.39
CA TRP A 107 -33.30 -2.96 -2.13
C TRP A 107 -33.00 -2.13 -3.37
N ARG A 108 -34.03 -1.87 -4.19
CA ARG A 108 -33.88 -1.06 -5.40
C ARG A 108 -33.34 0.33 -5.09
N GLU A 109 -33.93 1.01 -4.12
CA GLU A 109 -33.51 2.35 -3.69
C GLU A 109 -32.06 2.33 -3.20
N PHE A 110 -31.69 1.34 -2.37
CA PHE A 110 -30.32 1.17 -1.92
C PHE A 110 -29.32 0.96 -3.06
N THR A 111 -29.64 0.10 -4.03
CA THR A 111 -28.77 -0.16 -5.20
C THR A 111 -28.63 1.05 -6.12
N GLU A 112 -29.70 1.84 -6.27
CA GLU A 112 -29.68 3.09 -7.04
C GLU A 112 -28.81 4.15 -6.34
N LEU A 113 -28.90 4.29 -5.01
CA LEU A 113 -28.03 5.17 -4.22
C LEU A 113 -26.55 4.82 -4.38
N ALA A 114 -26.19 3.55 -4.22
CA ALA A 114 -24.81 3.07 -4.37
C ALA A 114 -24.27 3.30 -5.79
N SER A 115 -25.06 2.97 -6.81
CA SER A 115 -24.68 3.13 -8.22
C SER A 115 -24.51 4.59 -8.61
N ASN A 116 -25.45 5.46 -8.19
CA ASN A 116 -25.37 6.90 -8.45
C ASN A 116 -24.13 7.51 -7.79
N ARG A 117 -23.82 7.10 -6.56
CA ARG A 117 -22.62 7.58 -5.87
C ARG A 117 -21.34 7.11 -6.55
N ALA A 118 -21.28 5.85 -6.99
CA ALA A 118 -20.14 5.33 -7.73
C ALA A 118 -19.91 6.08 -9.05
N ALA A 119 -20.99 6.42 -9.77
CA ALA A 119 -20.92 7.21 -11.00
C ALA A 119 -20.45 8.65 -10.75
N GLN A 120 -20.91 9.30 -9.67
CA GLN A 120 -20.46 10.64 -9.27
C GLN A 120 -18.96 10.66 -8.91
N LEU A 121 -18.49 9.63 -8.20
CA LEU A 121 -17.09 9.48 -7.80
C LEU A 121 -16.20 8.88 -8.90
N GLY A 122 -16.61 8.95 -10.17
CA GLY A 122 -15.91 8.35 -11.31
C GLY A 122 -14.48 8.86 -11.54
N SER A 123 -14.00 8.81 -12.79
CA SER A 123 -12.60 9.14 -13.14
C SER A 123 -12.11 10.51 -12.64
N SER A 124 -13.01 11.49 -12.53
CA SER A 124 -12.72 12.82 -11.99
C SER A 124 -12.25 12.80 -10.53
N PHE A 125 -12.72 11.84 -9.73
CA PHE A 125 -12.28 11.69 -8.34
C PHE A 125 -10.87 11.13 -8.28
N GLU A 126 -10.51 10.13 -9.09
CA GLU A 126 -9.13 9.61 -9.15
C GLU A 126 -8.12 10.71 -9.53
N ASP A 127 -8.50 11.65 -10.38
CA ASP A 127 -7.66 12.81 -10.71
C ASP A 127 -7.57 13.85 -9.58
N LEU A 128 -8.60 13.97 -8.76
CA LEU A 128 -8.54 14.77 -7.52
C LEU A 128 -7.69 14.09 -6.45
N LEU A 129 -7.71 12.75 -6.38
CA LEU A 129 -6.86 11.99 -5.45
C LEU A 129 -5.37 12.17 -5.75
N LYS A 130 -4.98 12.34 -7.01
CA LYS A 130 -3.59 12.68 -7.40
C LYS A 130 -3.15 14.06 -6.89
N LYS A 131 -4.10 14.95 -6.58
CA LYS A 131 -3.84 16.30 -6.06
C LYS A 131 -3.92 16.36 -4.53
N PHE A 132 -4.13 15.23 -3.86
CA PHE A 132 -4.17 15.18 -2.41
C PHE A 132 -2.75 15.22 -1.86
N GLU A 133 -2.41 16.29 -1.15
CA GLU A 133 -1.04 16.59 -0.69
C GLU A 133 -0.73 16.02 0.72
N ASP A 134 -1.20 14.81 1.04
CA ASP A 134 -0.75 14.15 2.27
C ASP A 134 0.59 13.43 2.05
N SER A 135 1.45 13.45 3.08
CA SER A 135 2.82 12.92 3.00
C SER A 135 2.86 11.47 2.55
N THR A 136 1.91 10.65 3.00
CA THR A 136 1.86 9.22 2.67
C THR A 136 1.48 9.01 1.19
N THR A 137 0.49 9.73 0.68
CA THR A 137 0.10 9.69 -0.74
C THR A 137 1.23 10.17 -1.65
N LEU A 138 1.97 11.23 -1.25
CA LEU A 138 3.12 11.73 -1.98
C LEU A 138 4.24 10.67 -2.06
N ARG A 139 4.62 10.08 -0.92
CA ARG A 139 5.65 9.02 -0.86
C ARG A 139 5.24 7.76 -1.62
N MET A 140 3.97 7.38 -1.55
CA MET A 140 3.44 6.27 -2.33
C MET A 140 3.54 6.56 -3.83
N THR A 141 3.19 7.78 -4.25
CA THR A 141 3.31 8.23 -5.64
C THR A 141 4.77 8.22 -6.10
N GLU A 142 5.69 8.70 -5.26
CA GLU A 142 7.14 8.65 -5.50
C GLU A 142 7.62 7.20 -5.71
N LEU A 143 7.26 6.29 -4.80
CA LEU A 143 7.61 4.87 -4.91
C LEU A 143 7.05 4.24 -6.19
N CYS A 144 5.81 4.56 -6.56
CA CYS A 144 5.20 4.04 -7.79
C CYS A 144 5.93 4.54 -9.05
N LYS A 145 6.39 5.79 -9.05
CA LYS A 145 7.23 6.34 -10.14
C LYS A 145 8.59 5.64 -10.21
N VAL A 146 9.25 5.44 -9.07
CA VAL A 146 10.52 4.70 -8.97
C VAL A 146 10.40 3.29 -9.52
N LEU A 147 9.31 2.61 -9.19
CA LEU A 147 9.03 1.28 -9.70
C LEU A 147 8.50 1.29 -11.15
N ASN A 148 8.26 2.45 -11.75
CA ASN A 148 7.67 2.61 -13.09
C ASN A 148 6.40 1.75 -13.24
N LEU A 149 5.50 1.85 -12.26
CA LEU A 149 4.29 1.05 -12.21
C LEU A 149 3.27 1.52 -13.25
N THR A 150 2.55 0.57 -13.83
CA THR A 150 1.30 0.86 -14.53
C THR A 150 0.22 1.36 -13.56
N ALA A 151 -0.82 2.00 -14.07
CA ALA A 151 -1.92 2.49 -13.24
C ALA A 151 -2.60 1.39 -12.40
N VAL A 152 -2.70 0.18 -12.94
CA VAL A 152 -3.30 -0.96 -12.21
C VAL A 152 -2.35 -1.52 -11.16
N GLU A 153 -1.04 -1.60 -11.45
CA GLU A 153 -0.04 -2.02 -10.45
C GLU A 153 0.03 -1.03 -9.29
N GLU A 154 -0.03 0.27 -9.57
CA GLU A 154 -0.15 1.30 -8.53
C GLU A 154 -1.39 1.05 -7.67
N LYS A 155 -2.57 0.87 -8.29
CA LYS A 155 -3.82 0.58 -7.56
C LYS A 155 -3.69 -0.67 -6.67
N VAL A 156 -3.04 -1.73 -7.15
CA VAL A 156 -2.78 -2.96 -6.38
C VAL A 156 -1.83 -2.70 -5.20
N LEU A 157 -0.76 -1.93 -5.41
CA LEU A 157 0.18 -1.58 -4.34
C LEU A 157 -0.49 -0.75 -3.25
N VAL A 158 -1.27 0.29 -3.64
CA VAL A 158 -2.01 1.11 -2.68
C VAL A 158 -3.06 0.28 -1.94
N LEU A 159 -3.71 -0.68 -2.61
CA LEU A 159 -4.64 -1.61 -1.96
C LEU A 159 -3.92 -2.45 -0.89
N ALA A 160 -2.76 -3.01 -1.22
CA ALA A 160 -1.98 -3.83 -0.30
C ALA A 160 -1.54 -3.02 0.93
N PHE A 161 -1.12 -1.78 0.72
CA PHE A 161 -0.74 -0.83 1.76
C PHE A 161 -1.94 -0.42 2.64
N THR A 162 -3.07 -0.11 2.02
CA THR A 162 -4.31 0.24 2.73
C THR A 162 -4.76 -0.93 3.61
N CYS A 163 -4.74 -2.16 3.11
CA CYS A 163 -5.07 -3.35 3.90
C CYS A 163 -4.12 -3.58 5.08
N ALA A 164 -2.87 -3.14 4.99
CA ALA A 164 -1.88 -3.28 6.06
C ALA A 164 -2.09 -2.24 7.18
N ILE A 165 -2.48 -1.00 6.82
CA ILE A 165 -2.73 0.08 7.79
C ILE A 165 -4.16 0.00 8.36
N TYR A 166 -5.14 -0.32 7.52
CA TYR A 166 -6.55 -0.44 7.89
C TYR A 166 -6.95 -1.91 7.96
N SER A 167 -6.66 -2.52 9.11
CA SER A 167 -6.92 -3.95 9.37
C SER A 167 -8.40 -4.32 9.20
N ASP A 168 -9.33 -3.42 9.56
CA ASP A 168 -10.77 -3.63 9.40
C ASP A 168 -11.18 -3.76 7.93
N PHE A 169 -10.59 -2.94 7.05
CA PHE A 169 -10.83 -3.05 5.62
C PHE A 169 -10.26 -4.36 5.07
N GLY A 170 -9.06 -4.76 5.50
CA GLY A 170 -8.48 -6.06 5.18
C GLY A 170 -9.39 -7.22 5.63
N ALA A 171 -9.88 -7.18 6.87
CA ALA A 171 -10.77 -8.20 7.42
C ALA A 171 -12.12 -8.27 6.68
N PHE A 172 -12.68 -7.11 6.32
CA PHE A 172 -13.88 -7.01 5.49
C PHE A 172 -13.66 -7.67 4.12
N LEU A 173 -12.55 -7.37 3.44
CA LEU A 173 -12.25 -7.99 2.14
C LEU A 173 -12.04 -9.50 2.27
N VAL A 174 -11.38 -9.99 3.33
CA VAL A 174 -11.26 -11.44 3.57
C VAL A 174 -12.63 -12.09 3.73
N GLN A 175 -13.55 -11.49 4.51
CA GLN A 175 -14.91 -11.99 4.67
C GLN A 175 -15.68 -11.96 3.32
N LEU A 176 -15.53 -10.86 2.57
CA LEU A 176 -16.08 -10.68 1.22
C LEU A 176 -15.48 -11.63 0.19
N MET A 177 -14.43 -12.39 0.49
CA MET A 177 -13.83 -13.35 -0.45
C MET A 177 -13.83 -14.80 0.05
N LYS A 178 -14.28 -15.05 1.29
CA LYS A 178 -14.21 -16.35 1.96
C LYS A 178 -14.92 -17.51 1.24
N GLU A 179 -15.94 -17.25 0.42
CA GLU A 179 -16.88 -18.30 -0.01
C GLU A 179 -16.72 -18.79 -1.46
N ARG A 180 -16.09 -18.05 -2.40
CA ARG A 180 -15.85 -18.54 -3.78
C ARG A 180 -14.62 -17.91 -4.43
N ARG A 181 -13.59 -18.72 -4.71
CA ARG A 181 -12.38 -18.29 -5.46
C ARG A 181 -12.69 -17.84 -6.90
N SER A 182 -13.74 -18.37 -7.53
CA SER A 182 -14.04 -18.17 -8.95
C SER A 182 -14.45 -16.74 -9.31
N ASN A 183 -14.90 -15.93 -8.36
CA ASN A 183 -15.44 -14.59 -8.65
C ASN A 183 -14.62 -13.46 -8.00
N MET A 184 -13.41 -13.77 -7.52
CA MET A 184 -12.53 -12.80 -6.89
C MET A 184 -12.03 -11.76 -7.89
N ALA A 185 -11.62 -12.21 -9.08
CA ALA A 185 -11.12 -11.32 -10.13
C ALA A 185 -12.15 -10.23 -10.48
N GLN A 186 -13.43 -10.59 -10.62
CA GLN A 186 -14.52 -9.65 -10.91
C GLN A 186 -14.74 -8.62 -9.81
N THR A 187 -14.75 -9.04 -8.54
CA THR A 187 -14.86 -8.11 -7.40
C THR A 187 -13.71 -7.11 -7.38
N TRP A 188 -12.49 -7.59 -7.65
CA TRP A 188 -11.30 -6.73 -7.69
C TRP A 188 -11.31 -5.79 -8.89
N CYS A 189 -11.71 -6.28 -10.06
CA CYS A 189 -11.87 -5.47 -11.27
C CYS A 189 -12.89 -4.35 -11.05
N ALA A 190 -14.02 -4.65 -10.39
CA ALA A 190 -15.02 -3.64 -10.04
C ALA A 190 -14.49 -2.59 -9.06
N MET A 191 -13.75 -3.02 -8.03
CA MET A 191 -13.17 -2.11 -7.03
C MET A 191 -12.08 -1.22 -7.62
N LEU A 192 -11.16 -1.81 -8.37
CA LEU A 192 -9.99 -1.14 -8.94
C LEU A 192 -10.31 -0.41 -10.25
N ASP A 193 -11.48 -0.67 -10.84
CA ASP A 193 -11.90 -0.12 -12.14
C ASP A 193 -10.88 -0.45 -13.24
N CYS A 194 -10.74 -1.75 -13.50
CA CYS A 194 -9.84 -2.32 -14.49
C CYS A 194 -10.40 -3.61 -15.09
N SER A 195 -9.80 -4.08 -16.18
CA SER A 195 -10.12 -5.36 -16.80
C SER A 195 -9.42 -6.53 -16.09
N GLU A 196 -9.96 -7.75 -16.27
CA GLU A 196 -9.35 -8.96 -15.73
C GLU A 196 -7.93 -9.20 -16.26
N GLU A 197 -7.67 -8.81 -17.52
CA GLU A 197 -6.36 -8.96 -18.14
C GLU A 197 -5.33 -8.02 -17.53
N GLU A 198 -5.67 -6.75 -17.31
CA GLU A 198 -4.79 -5.80 -16.64
C GLU A 198 -4.49 -6.23 -15.20
N LEU A 199 -5.52 -6.70 -14.47
CA LEU A 199 -5.34 -7.22 -13.12
C LEU A 199 -4.43 -8.46 -13.10
N ARG A 200 -4.61 -9.38 -14.06
CA ARG A 200 -3.78 -10.57 -14.22
C ARG A 200 -2.32 -10.21 -14.52
N MET A 201 -2.09 -9.21 -15.36
CA MET A 201 -0.75 -8.72 -15.68
C MET A 201 -0.09 -8.06 -14.46
N ALA A 202 -0.82 -7.21 -13.74
CA ALA A 202 -0.33 -6.55 -12.52
C ALA A 202 0.03 -7.53 -11.39
N LEU A 203 -0.73 -8.64 -11.26
CA LEU A 203 -0.49 -9.69 -10.26
C LEU A 203 0.44 -10.81 -10.75
N SER A 204 0.92 -10.74 -12.00
CA SER A 204 1.73 -11.80 -12.60
C SER A 204 3.07 -11.99 -11.87
N ASN A 205 3.58 -13.23 -11.85
CA ASN A 205 4.87 -13.54 -11.22
C ASN A 205 6.06 -12.85 -11.91
N ALA A 206 5.91 -12.45 -13.16
CA ALA A 206 6.90 -11.70 -13.92
C ALA A 206 6.75 -10.17 -13.76
N GLY A 207 5.65 -9.71 -13.17
CA GLY A 207 5.35 -8.29 -12.96
C GLY A 207 6.25 -7.67 -11.90
N ILE A 208 6.43 -6.35 -12.01
CA ILE A 208 7.36 -5.58 -11.19
C ILE A 208 7.07 -5.69 -9.69
N LEU A 209 5.79 -5.78 -9.30
CA LEU A 209 5.36 -5.92 -7.91
C LEU A 209 5.82 -7.24 -7.27
N ARG A 210 5.92 -8.31 -8.06
CA ARG A 210 6.38 -9.63 -7.61
C ARG A 210 7.89 -9.76 -7.68
N THR A 211 8.52 -9.26 -8.75
CA THR A 211 9.98 -9.34 -8.94
C THR A 211 10.73 -8.44 -7.96
N SER A 212 10.20 -7.25 -7.65
CA SER A 212 10.72 -6.39 -6.58
C SER A 212 10.54 -7.02 -5.19
N ARG A 213 9.62 -7.98 -5.04
CA ARG A 213 9.19 -8.59 -3.78
C ARG A 213 8.47 -7.64 -2.82
N ILE A 214 8.10 -6.43 -3.26
CA ILE A 214 7.31 -5.51 -2.45
C ILE A 214 5.94 -6.10 -2.11
N LEU A 215 5.37 -6.86 -3.07
CA LEU A 215 4.13 -7.58 -2.90
C LEU A 215 4.40 -9.02 -2.46
N ARG A 216 4.16 -9.32 -1.19
CA ARG A 216 4.35 -10.66 -0.63
C ARG A 216 3.35 -11.66 -1.22
N GLY A 217 3.80 -12.92 -1.34
CA GLY A 217 3.10 -14.03 -1.99
C GLY A 217 1.63 -14.20 -1.58
N GLN A 218 0.78 -14.54 -2.55
CA GLN A 218 -0.55 -15.09 -2.28
C GLN A 218 -0.37 -16.59 -1.96
N GLY A 219 -0.44 -16.96 -0.68
CA GLY A 219 -0.59 -18.37 -0.29
C GLY A 219 -1.98 -18.88 -0.70
N LYS A 220 -2.21 -20.21 -0.66
CA LYS A 220 -3.55 -20.80 -0.90
C LYS A 220 -4.65 -20.18 -0.02
N ASP A 221 -4.26 -19.65 1.14
CA ASP A 221 -5.15 -19.05 2.13
C ASP A 221 -5.07 -17.51 2.19
N ASN A 222 -4.13 -16.89 1.46
CA ASN A 222 -3.89 -15.46 1.53
C ASN A 222 -4.21 -14.81 0.18
N GLN A 223 -5.48 -14.42 0.04
CA GLN A 223 -6.05 -13.92 -1.21
C GLN A 223 -5.80 -12.42 -1.41
N LEU A 224 -5.47 -11.70 -0.34
CA LEU A 224 -5.19 -10.27 -0.37
C LEU A 224 -3.72 -9.97 -0.68
N PRO A 225 -3.44 -8.87 -1.40
CA PRO A 225 -2.09 -8.44 -1.64
C PRO A 225 -1.56 -7.82 -0.34
N ARG A 226 -0.31 -8.11 0.04
CA ARG A 226 0.28 -7.59 1.28
C ARG A 226 1.63 -6.97 1.03
N VAL A 227 1.89 -5.87 1.73
CA VAL A 227 3.20 -5.27 1.91
C VAL A 227 3.75 -5.64 3.30
N SER A 228 5.06 -5.52 3.49
CA SER A 228 5.68 -5.76 4.79
C SER A 228 5.52 -4.56 5.72
N ASP A 229 5.62 -4.80 7.03
CA ASP A 229 5.56 -3.74 8.04
C ASP A 229 6.67 -2.69 7.84
N PHE A 230 7.83 -3.10 7.32
CA PHE A 230 8.90 -2.19 6.92
C PHE A 230 8.43 -1.13 5.92
N TRP A 231 7.75 -1.54 4.83
CA TRP A 231 7.24 -0.60 3.83
C TRP A 231 6.11 0.27 4.39
N VAL A 232 5.32 -0.26 5.33
CA VAL A 232 4.30 0.52 6.05
C VAL A 232 4.95 1.61 6.88
N GLU A 233 5.93 1.27 7.71
CA GLU A 233 6.66 2.23 8.55
C GLU A 233 7.37 3.29 7.70
N LEU A 234 8.09 2.86 6.65
CA LEU A 234 8.82 3.77 5.78
C LEU A 234 7.90 4.77 5.08
N LEU A 235 6.79 4.31 4.47
CA LEU A 235 5.92 5.20 3.69
C LEU A 235 5.00 6.08 4.56
N THR A 236 4.82 5.74 5.84
CA THR A 236 4.03 6.55 6.78
C THR A 236 4.88 7.50 7.61
N ASP A 237 6.21 7.54 7.40
CA ASP A 237 7.07 8.54 8.02
C ASP A 237 6.93 9.88 7.26
N PRO A 238 6.53 10.98 7.93
CA PRO A 238 6.32 12.26 7.24
C PRO A 238 7.60 13.07 7.02
N LEU A 239 8.75 12.66 7.57
CA LEU A 239 9.93 13.53 7.67
C LEU A 239 10.94 13.42 6.53
N GLU A 240 10.88 12.37 5.71
CA GLU A 240 11.91 12.08 4.70
C GLU A 240 11.29 11.60 3.38
N SER A 241 11.98 11.84 2.25
CA SER A 241 11.61 11.27 0.95
C SER A 241 11.81 9.74 0.93
N VAL A 242 11.27 9.03 -0.07
CA VAL A 242 11.59 7.59 -0.23
C VAL A 242 13.08 7.39 -0.49
N PHE A 243 13.72 8.30 -1.24
CA PHE A 243 15.16 8.27 -1.46
C PHE A 243 15.95 8.39 -0.15
N ASP A 244 15.70 9.45 0.61
CA ASP A 244 16.46 9.77 1.81
C ASP A 244 16.31 8.66 2.83
N SER A 245 15.11 8.11 3.02
CA SER A 245 14.90 6.99 3.95
C SER A 245 15.58 5.70 3.53
N LEU A 246 15.94 5.52 2.25
CA LEU A 246 16.57 4.30 1.76
C LEU A 246 18.10 4.40 1.68
N LEU A 247 18.61 5.56 1.29
CA LEU A 247 20.00 5.76 0.89
C LEU A 247 20.63 6.94 1.62
N LYS A 248 21.91 6.82 1.94
CA LYS A 248 22.75 7.92 2.41
C LYS A 248 24.03 8.00 1.60
N PRO A 249 24.59 9.21 1.36
CA PRO A 249 25.89 9.35 0.73
C PRO A 249 26.95 8.54 1.46
N MET A 250 27.80 7.85 0.71
CA MET A 250 28.89 7.06 1.27
C MET A 250 29.96 7.98 1.85
N VAL A 251 30.20 7.88 3.16
CA VAL A 251 31.31 8.57 3.81
C VAL A 251 32.59 7.76 3.62
N THR A 252 33.55 8.34 2.90
CA THR A 252 34.86 7.74 2.54
C THR A 252 35.92 7.90 3.63
N ALA A 253 35.51 7.82 4.91
CA ALA A 253 36.47 7.88 6.01
C ALA A 253 37.28 6.57 6.07
N PRO A 254 38.62 6.64 6.14
CA PRO A 254 39.45 5.45 6.25
C PRO A 254 39.17 4.71 7.56
N GLY A 255 38.89 3.40 7.45
CA GLY A 255 38.75 2.52 8.61
C GLY A 255 40.10 2.11 9.20
N ALA A 256 40.07 1.49 10.38
CA ALA A 256 41.28 1.04 11.10
C ALA A 256 41.95 -0.24 10.54
N GLY A 257 41.60 -0.68 9.32
CA GLY A 257 42.06 -1.94 8.73
C GLY A 257 43.16 -1.79 7.68
N ILE A 258 43.66 -2.91 7.16
CA ILE A 258 44.61 -2.90 6.04
C ILE A 258 43.86 -2.46 4.77
N PRO A 259 44.28 -1.40 4.06
CA PRO A 259 43.60 -0.91 2.87
C PRO A 259 43.56 -1.95 1.76
N ALA A 260 42.39 -2.11 1.13
CA ALA A 260 42.23 -2.87 -0.09
C ALA A 260 43.07 -2.26 -1.21
N ARG A 261 43.64 -3.11 -2.06
CA ARG A 261 44.34 -2.68 -3.28
C ARG A 261 43.79 -3.45 -4.47
N MET A 262 43.76 -2.79 -5.60
CA MET A 262 43.39 -3.33 -6.90
C MET A 262 44.60 -3.16 -7.82
N ALA A 263 44.78 -4.07 -8.77
CA ALA A 263 45.82 -3.89 -9.80
C ALA A 263 45.52 -2.61 -10.60
N PRO A 264 46.54 -1.85 -11.05
CA PRO A 264 46.32 -0.59 -11.77
C PRO A 264 45.41 -0.72 -12.99
N GLU A 265 45.53 -1.83 -13.73
CA GLU A 265 44.72 -2.11 -14.91
C GLU A 265 43.25 -2.35 -14.55
N ASP A 266 42.98 -3.13 -13.51
CA ASP A 266 41.63 -3.41 -13.02
C ASP A 266 40.99 -2.16 -12.40
N PHE A 267 41.80 -1.34 -11.72
CA PHE A 267 41.36 -0.08 -11.14
C PHE A 267 40.89 0.88 -12.24
N GLN A 268 41.71 1.05 -13.29
CA GLN A 268 41.35 1.91 -14.42
C GLN A 268 40.10 1.38 -15.13
N LEU A 269 40.00 0.06 -15.35
CA LEU A 269 38.81 -0.56 -15.93
C LEU A 269 37.55 -0.30 -15.10
N ALA A 270 37.63 -0.42 -13.77
CA ALA A 270 36.50 -0.14 -12.88
C ALA A 270 36.07 1.34 -12.94
N VAL A 271 37.03 2.28 -12.98
CA VAL A 271 36.75 3.71 -13.16
C VAL A 271 36.06 3.96 -14.50
N ASP A 272 36.55 3.36 -15.59
CA ASP A 272 35.98 3.54 -16.92
C ASP A 272 34.58 2.95 -17.02
N ILE A 273 34.33 1.79 -16.39
CA ILE A 273 32.98 1.20 -16.31
C ILE A 273 32.03 2.13 -15.55
N LEU A 274 32.46 2.67 -14.40
CA LEU A 274 31.65 3.59 -13.61
C LEU A 274 31.31 4.86 -14.39
N ARG A 275 32.31 5.47 -15.02
CA ARG A 275 32.14 6.71 -15.79
C ARG A 275 31.21 6.49 -16.99
N ASN A 276 31.47 5.46 -17.80
CA ASN A 276 30.67 5.17 -19.00
C ASN A 276 29.26 4.64 -18.67
N GLY A 277 29.11 3.97 -17.53
CA GLY A 277 27.82 3.47 -17.05
C GLY A 277 26.88 4.57 -16.56
N ALA A 278 27.40 5.75 -16.20
CA ALA A 278 26.63 6.91 -15.81
C ALA A 278 26.09 7.72 -17.01
N GLU A 279 26.67 7.56 -18.21
CA GLU A 279 26.36 8.38 -19.40
C GLU A 279 25.20 7.87 -20.25
N LYS A 280 24.61 6.71 -19.93
CA LYS A 280 23.48 6.13 -20.67
C LYS A 280 22.28 6.00 -19.74
N ASP A 281 21.07 6.15 -20.26
CA ASP A 281 19.76 5.95 -19.61
C ASP A 281 19.53 4.51 -19.07
N THR A 282 20.60 3.82 -18.73
CA THR A 282 20.68 2.48 -18.22
C THR A 282 20.65 2.49 -16.69
N LEU A 283 19.99 1.47 -16.14
CA LEU A 283 20.03 1.14 -14.72
C LEU A 283 21.51 1.14 -14.27
N GLY A 284 21.90 2.05 -13.37
CA GLY A 284 23.30 2.32 -13.02
C GLY A 284 24.12 1.07 -12.67
N VAL A 285 25.46 1.21 -12.65
CA VAL A 285 26.37 0.08 -12.44
C VAL A 285 26.42 -0.31 -10.96
N ASN A 286 26.00 -1.55 -10.66
CA ASN A 286 26.23 -2.15 -9.34
C ASN A 286 27.66 -2.70 -9.27
N LEU A 287 28.50 -2.11 -8.42
CA LEU A 287 29.81 -2.65 -8.09
C LEU A 287 29.75 -3.47 -6.79
N LEU A 288 30.19 -4.72 -6.86
CA LEU A 288 30.42 -5.56 -5.69
C LEU A 288 31.93 -5.72 -5.47
N LEU A 289 32.44 -5.12 -4.40
CA LEU A 289 33.80 -5.41 -3.94
C LEU A 289 33.78 -6.56 -2.93
N TYR A 290 34.28 -7.72 -3.36
CA TYR A 290 34.42 -8.91 -2.53
C TYR A 290 35.87 -9.13 -2.10
N GLY A 291 36.07 -9.69 -0.90
CA GLY A 291 37.39 -10.00 -0.35
C GLY A 291 37.34 -10.23 1.15
N ALA A 292 38.47 -10.62 1.76
CA ALA A 292 38.55 -10.93 3.19
C ALA A 292 37.97 -9.81 4.07
N HIS A 293 37.27 -10.17 5.16
CA HIS A 293 36.65 -9.20 6.08
C HIS A 293 37.67 -8.30 6.79
N SER A 294 38.92 -8.77 6.94
CA SER A 294 40.02 -8.01 7.54
C SER A 294 40.56 -6.87 6.66
N ILE A 295 40.16 -6.82 5.39
CA ILE A 295 40.60 -5.81 4.43
C ILE A 295 39.57 -4.68 4.38
N GLU A 296 40.05 -3.45 4.55
CA GLU A 296 39.30 -2.19 4.52
C GLU A 296 39.02 -1.81 3.06
N LYS A 297 37.75 -1.84 2.64
CA LYS A 297 37.34 -1.65 1.23
C LYS A 297 36.79 -0.26 0.93
N ARG A 298 36.46 0.55 1.94
CA ARG A 298 35.81 1.87 1.75
C ARG A 298 36.78 2.90 1.19
N SER A 299 38.07 2.87 1.57
CA SER A 299 39.09 3.74 0.98
C SER A 299 39.20 3.52 -0.53
N LEU A 300 39.34 2.27 -0.96
CA LEU A 300 39.39 1.89 -2.38
C LEU A 300 38.13 2.32 -3.14
N LEU A 301 36.93 2.13 -2.57
CA LEU A 301 35.68 2.64 -3.17
C LEU A 301 35.70 4.17 -3.30
N GLY A 302 36.19 4.87 -2.29
CA GLY A 302 36.32 6.33 -2.31
C GLY A 302 37.25 6.81 -3.42
N GLU A 303 38.37 6.13 -3.63
CA GLU A 303 39.30 6.43 -4.72
C GLU A 303 38.69 6.19 -6.10
N LEU A 304 38.01 5.05 -6.28
CA LEU A 304 37.30 4.71 -7.53
C LEU A 304 36.24 5.77 -7.88
N LEU A 305 35.39 6.12 -6.90
CA LEU A 305 34.35 7.14 -7.07
C LEU A 305 34.93 8.53 -7.31
N GLY A 306 36.00 8.90 -6.60
CA GLY A 306 36.68 10.17 -6.78
C GLY A 306 37.27 10.32 -8.18
N GLN A 307 37.90 9.27 -8.73
CA GLN A 307 38.39 9.29 -10.10
C GLN A 307 37.29 9.22 -11.16
N ALA A 308 36.18 8.53 -10.87
CA ALA A 308 35.01 8.50 -11.72
C ALA A 308 34.19 9.82 -11.66
N GLN A 309 34.47 10.70 -10.69
CA GLN A 309 33.71 11.92 -10.40
C GLN A 309 32.23 11.64 -10.03
N LEU A 310 32.00 10.58 -9.27
CA LEU A 310 30.67 10.14 -8.85
C LEU A 310 30.50 10.20 -7.33
N VAL A 311 29.25 10.35 -6.90
CA VAL A 311 28.86 10.19 -5.49
C VAL A 311 28.32 8.77 -5.29
N GLY A 312 28.96 8.00 -4.42
CA GLY A 312 28.48 6.69 -4.01
C GLY A 312 27.41 6.79 -2.93
N TYR A 313 26.47 5.86 -2.93
CA TYR A 313 25.42 5.77 -1.93
C TYR A 313 25.45 4.39 -1.27
N VAL A 314 25.13 4.35 0.02
CA VAL A 314 24.94 3.12 0.79
C VAL A 314 23.55 3.08 1.36
N PHE A 315 23.04 1.88 1.64
CA PHE A 315 21.78 1.75 2.37
C PHE A 315 21.89 2.40 3.75
N GLN A 316 20.78 2.98 4.20
CA GLN A 316 20.62 3.28 5.60
C GLN A 316 20.70 1.98 6.44
N ASP A 317 21.03 2.14 7.72
CA ASP A 317 21.12 1.01 8.64
C ASP A 317 19.69 0.67 9.10
N PHE A 318 19.21 -0.51 8.71
CA PHE A 318 17.85 -0.96 9.03
C PHE A 318 17.88 -2.15 9.99
N ASP A 319 17.55 -1.91 11.25
CA ASP A 319 17.56 -2.95 12.29
C ASP A 319 16.56 -4.10 12.02
N ASN A 320 15.48 -3.82 11.27
CA ASN A 320 14.36 -4.75 11.04
C ASN A 320 14.16 -5.18 9.57
N ALA A 321 15.11 -4.91 8.67
CA ALA A 321 14.89 -5.10 7.22
C ALA A 321 15.47 -6.38 6.60
N TYR A 322 16.02 -7.32 7.36
CA TYR A 322 16.75 -8.48 6.79
C TYR A 322 15.99 -9.26 5.71
N GLY A 323 14.65 -9.40 5.83
CA GLY A 323 13.80 -10.05 4.82
C GLY A 323 13.48 -9.16 3.60
N GLU A 324 13.62 -7.84 3.75
CA GLU A 324 13.25 -6.82 2.76
C GLU A 324 14.46 -6.29 1.97
N LEU A 325 15.69 -6.62 2.39
CA LEU A 325 16.93 -6.17 1.74
C LEU A 325 16.92 -6.34 0.20
N PRO A 326 16.43 -7.45 -0.39
CA PRO A 326 16.36 -7.57 -1.85
C PRO A 326 15.42 -6.53 -2.49
N CYS A 327 14.29 -6.25 -1.84
CA CYS A 327 13.34 -5.24 -2.31
C CYS A 327 13.91 -3.84 -2.16
N ILE A 328 14.52 -3.54 -1.00
CA ILE A 328 15.21 -2.27 -0.73
C ILE A 328 16.27 -2.01 -1.79
N ALA A 329 17.13 -3.00 -2.07
CA ALA A 329 18.17 -2.87 -3.08
C ALA A 329 17.58 -2.61 -4.47
N PHE A 330 16.49 -3.29 -4.83
CA PHE A 330 15.80 -3.10 -6.09
C PHE A 330 15.22 -1.67 -6.23
N VAL A 331 14.54 -1.18 -5.19
CA VAL A 331 13.97 0.19 -5.18
C VAL A 331 15.10 1.20 -5.25
N ALA A 332 16.10 1.09 -4.38
CA ALA A 332 17.23 2.02 -4.31
C ALA A 332 18.00 2.15 -5.62
N GLN A 333 18.26 1.03 -6.32
CA GLN A 333 18.91 1.09 -7.64
C GLN A 333 18.11 1.96 -8.62
N ARG A 334 16.78 1.83 -8.61
CA ARG A 334 15.90 2.61 -9.49
C ARG A 334 15.81 4.07 -9.09
N VAL A 335 15.81 4.39 -7.79
CA VAL A 335 15.84 5.79 -7.34
C VAL A 335 17.10 6.49 -7.84
N LEU A 336 18.26 5.85 -7.71
CA LEU A 336 19.54 6.41 -8.20
C LEU A 336 19.53 6.67 -9.71
N CYS A 337 18.83 5.85 -10.49
CA CYS A 337 18.68 6.08 -11.93
C CYS A 337 17.80 7.29 -12.22
N MET A 338 16.73 7.50 -11.46
CA MET A 338 15.85 8.65 -11.65
C MET A 338 16.50 9.98 -11.29
N VAL A 339 17.25 10.04 -10.18
CA VAL A 339 18.00 11.24 -9.77
C VAL A 339 19.06 11.64 -10.81
N ALA A 340 19.67 10.66 -11.48
CA ALA A 340 20.63 10.90 -12.55
C ALA A 340 19.98 11.48 -13.83
N LEU A 341 18.72 11.13 -14.10
CA LEU A 341 17.99 11.54 -15.32
C LEU A 341 17.27 12.89 -15.17
N ASP A 342 16.92 13.29 -13.96
CA ASP A 342 16.33 14.59 -13.67
C ASP A 342 16.93 15.18 -12.38
N PRO A 343 17.98 16.00 -12.48
CA PRO A 343 18.58 16.67 -11.34
C PRO A 343 17.61 17.64 -10.63
N ALA A 344 16.49 18.03 -11.24
CA ALA A 344 15.46 18.79 -10.53
C ALA A 344 14.67 17.91 -9.54
N LEU A 345 14.83 16.58 -9.61
CA LEU A 345 14.39 15.61 -8.61
C LEU A 345 15.50 15.27 -7.60
N SER A 346 16.69 15.87 -7.68
CA SER A 346 17.60 15.90 -6.54
C SER A 346 17.09 16.99 -5.60
N TRP A 347 16.37 16.57 -4.55
CA TRP A 347 15.76 17.44 -3.56
C TRP A 347 16.76 17.84 -2.48
#